data_AF-A0A353KRJ0-F1
#
_entry.id   AF-A0A353KRJ0-F1
#
_cell.length_a   1.000
_cell.length_b   1.000
_cell.length_c   1.000
_cell.angle_alpha   90.00
_cell.angle_beta   90.00
_cell.angle_gamma   90.00
#
_symmetry.space_group_name_H-M   'P 1'
#
loop_
_entity.id
_entity.type
_entity.pdbx_description
1 polymer ?
#
loop_
_entity_poly.entity_id
_entity_poly.type
_entity_poly.pdbx_seq_one_letter_code
_entity_poly.pdbx_strand_id
1 'polypeptide(L)'
;MAATDALKYGDVFFDAVRLGIGLYGYGAEGVSPALTVFGRVIRTARLETGETVGYGGEYVASGGETVATVALGYADGLPRAYSGGYILIGGKRRKVIGRICMDMCFSEADESVKAGDTAVFLGRQGNEEITAEEIARKVGTIPYEILVGFKRIPLIR
;
A
#
# COMPACT_ATOMS: atom_id res chain seq x y z
N MET A 1 25.03 -13.38 -7.62
CA MET A 1 24.29 -13.96 -6.49
C MET A 1 23.98 -12.83 -5.51
N ALA A 2 22.70 -12.56 -5.26
CA ALA A 2 22.28 -11.59 -4.26
C ALA A 2 22.52 -12.20 -2.87
N ALA A 3 22.74 -11.38 -1.85
CA ALA A 3 23.03 -11.91 -0.51
C ALA A 3 21.87 -12.71 0.11
N THR A 4 20.64 -12.46 -0.36
CA THR A 4 19.43 -13.20 0.03
C THR A 4 19.34 -14.59 -0.63
N ASP A 5 20.15 -14.88 -1.66
CA ASP A 5 20.26 -16.24 -2.24
C ASP A 5 20.88 -17.24 -1.24
N ALA A 6 21.47 -16.75 -0.13
CA ALA A 6 21.91 -17.59 0.98
C ALA A 6 20.82 -18.38 1.67
N LEU A 7 19.57 -17.92 1.55
CA LEU A 7 18.42 -18.70 2.02
C LEU A 7 18.11 -19.89 1.09
N LYS A 8 18.64 -19.91 -0.14
CA LYS A 8 18.38 -20.94 -1.15
C LYS A 8 19.54 -21.93 -1.30
N TYR A 9 20.78 -21.46 -1.15
CA TYR A 9 21.98 -22.25 -1.42
C TYR A 9 22.89 -22.27 -0.19
N GLY A 10 22.71 -23.23 0.72
CA GLY A 10 23.45 -23.27 2.00
C GLY A 10 24.98 -23.37 1.87
N ASP A 11 25.48 -24.00 0.79
CA ASP A 11 26.88 -24.42 0.68
C ASP A 11 27.77 -23.51 -0.18
N VAL A 12 27.26 -22.35 -0.64
CA VAL A 12 27.99 -21.44 -1.56
C VAL A 12 28.55 -20.19 -0.87
N PHE A 13 28.48 -20.15 0.47
CA PHE A 13 28.94 -19.02 1.26
C PHE A 13 30.16 -19.40 2.10
N PHE A 14 31.08 -18.45 2.26
CA PHE A 14 32.25 -18.56 3.15
C PHE A 14 31.82 -18.32 4.61
N ASP A 15 32.66 -17.69 5.43
CA ASP A 15 32.42 -17.54 6.87
C ASP A 15 31.26 -16.57 7.25
N ALA A 16 30.72 -15.80 6.30
CA ALA A 16 29.68 -14.81 6.57
C ALA A 16 28.75 -14.51 5.38
N VAL A 17 27.50 -14.14 5.70
CA VAL A 17 26.46 -13.72 4.74
C VAL A 17 25.88 -12.37 5.15
N ARG A 18 25.68 -11.46 4.19
CA ARG A 18 25.05 -10.15 4.41
C ARG A 18 23.57 -10.18 4.05
N LEU A 19 22.75 -10.86 4.85
CA LEU A 19 21.31 -10.96 4.57
C LEU A 19 20.67 -9.58 4.49
N GLY A 20 20.16 -9.24 3.31
CA GLY A 20 19.55 -7.94 3.01
C GLY A 20 18.02 -8.01 3.06
N ILE A 21 17.38 -7.80 1.91
CA ILE A 21 15.90 -7.72 1.80
C ILE A 21 15.18 -8.98 2.31
N GLY A 22 15.84 -10.14 2.29
CA GLY A 22 15.36 -11.38 2.90
C GLY A 22 14.97 -11.26 4.37
N LEU A 23 15.67 -10.41 5.15
CA LEU A 23 15.31 -10.15 6.55
C LEU A 23 13.96 -9.44 6.71
N TYR A 24 13.50 -8.76 5.67
CA TYR A 24 12.24 -8.01 5.65
C TYR A 24 11.11 -8.79 4.98
N GLY A 25 11.35 -10.06 4.61
CA GLY A 25 10.31 -10.93 4.08
C GLY A 25 10.20 -10.97 2.55
N TYR A 26 11.24 -10.56 1.83
CA TYR A 26 11.19 -10.45 0.36
C TYR A 26 12.43 -11.02 -0.31
N GLY A 27 12.34 -11.34 -1.60
CA GLY A 27 13.48 -11.77 -2.43
C GLY A 27 13.96 -13.21 -2.24
N ALA A 28 13.29 -14.02 -1.41
CA ALA A 28 13.54 -15.46 -1.26
C ALA A 28 12.23 -16.25 -1.10
N GLU A 29 12.31 -17.57 -1.25
CA GLU A 29 11.22 -18.46 -0.82
C GLU A 29 11.32 -18.70 0.70
N GLY A 30 10.20 -19.00 1.35
CA GLY A 30 10.17 -19.31 2.78
C GLY A 30 10.33 -18.11 3.72
N VAL A 31 10.37 -16.88 3.19
CA VAL A 31 10.35 -15.65 3.97
C VAL A 31 8.95 -15.03 3.95
N SER A 32 8.62 -14.29 5.01
CA SER A 32 7.30 -13.66 5.19
C SER A 32 7.45 -12.16 5.39
N PRO A 33 6.64 -11.32 4.72
CA PRO A 33 6.65 -9.86 4.90
C PRO A 33 6.60 -9.44 6.37
N ALA A 34 7.56 -8.61 6.78
CA ALA A 34 7.68 -8.16 8.18
C ALA A 34 7.08 -6.77 8.44
N LEU A 35 6.74 -6.02 7.38
CA LEU A 35 6.24 -4.66 7.47
C LEU A 35 4.72 -4.63 7.27
N THR A 36 4.00 -3.80 8.02
CA THR A 36 2.63 -3.40 7.71
C THR A 36 2.55 -1.87 7.77
N VAL A 37 1.96 -1.27 6.75
CA VAL A 37 1.70 0.17 6.68
C VAL A 37 0.21 0.38 6.56
N PHE A 38 -0.34 1.21 7.45
CA PHE A 38 -1.76 1.52 7.46
C PHE A 38 -2.01 3.00 7.79
N GLY A 39 -3.14 3.50 7.32
CA GLY A 39 -3.68 4.81 7.66
C GLY A 39 -5.08 4.69 8.27
N ARG A 40 -5.72 5.84 8.50
CA ARG A 40 -7.10 5.91 9.00
C ARG A 40 -8.01 6.50 7.94
N VAL A 41 -9.20 5.90 7.78
CA VAL A 41 -10.30 6.53 7.07
C VAL A 41 -10.73 7.75 7.91
N ILE A 42 -10.62 8.95 7.34
CA ILE A 42 -10.99 10.20 8.03
C ILE A 42 -12.38 10.70 7.65
N ARG A 43 -12.90 10.25 6.49
CA ARG A 43 -14.23 10.61 6.01
C ARG A 43 -14.72 9.58 5.00
N THR A 44 -16.02 9.33 5.00
CA THR A 44 -16.72 8.70 3.87
C THR A 44 -17.74 9.67 3.30
N ALA A 45 -17.95 9.62 1.98
CA ALA A 45 -18.91 10.46 1.29
C ALA A 45 -19.55 9.66 0.15
N ARG A 46 -20.87 9.83 -0.02
CA ARG A 46 -21.56 9.36 -1.22
C ARG A 46 -21.42 10.41 -2.30
N LEU A 47 -21.14 9.97 -3.53
CA LEU A 47 -21.00 10.86 -4.67
C LEU A 47 -22.22 10.80 -5.58
N GLU A 48 -22.62 11.96 -6.06
CA GLU A 48 -23.60 12.13 -7.12
C GLU A 48 -22.92 12.11 -8.50
N THR A 49 -23.70 11.87 -9.55
CA THR A 49 -23.18 11.85 -10.92
C THR A 49 -22.49 13.18 -11.27
N GLY A 50 -21.28 13.09 -11.81
CA GLY A 50 -20.49 14.25 -12.24
C GLY A 50 -19.61 14.88 -11.16
N GLU A 51 -19.74 14.47 -9.89
CA GLU A 51 -18.80 14.88 -8.85
C GLU A 51 -17.40 14.29 -9.09
N THR A 52 -16.37 15.01 -8.69
CA THR A 52 -14.98 14.63 -8.96
C THR A 52 -14.16 14.41 -7.69
N VAL A 53 -13.17 13.52 -7.76
CA VAL A 53 -12.29 13.18 -6.64
C VAL A 53 -10.82 13.45 -6.96
N GLY A 54 -10.15 14.11 -6.02
CA GLY A 54 -8.72 14.41 -6.11
C GLY A 54 -8.37 15.55 -7.07
N TYR A 55 -7.07 15.81 -7.22
CA TYR A 55 -6.59 16.91 -8.05
C TYR A 55 -6.89 16.70 -9.53
N GLY A 56 -7.33 17.77 -10.20
CA GLY A 56 -7.52 17.80 -11.66
C GLY A 56 -8.78 17.09 -12.15
N GLY A 57 -9.63 16.58 -11.25
CA GLY A 57 -10.91 15.98 -11.60
C GLY A 57 -10.81 14.73 -12.48
N GLU A 58 -9.70 13.98 -12.39
CA GLU A 58 -9.47 12.80 -13.23
C GLU A 58 -10.44 11.65 -12.93
N TYR A 59 -10.93 11.55 -11.70
CA TYR A 59 -12.03 10.67 -11.35
C TYR A 59 -13.32 11.46 -11.38
N VAL A 60 -14.28 10.99 -12.18
CA VAL A 60 -15.63 11.53 -12.29
C VAL A 60 -16.61 10.42 -11.92
N ALA A 61 -17.44 10.67 -10.91
CA ALA A 61 -18.40 9.71 -10.40
C ALA A 61 -19.55 9.48 -11.40
N SER A 62 -19.96 8.22 -11.55
CA SER A 62 -21.15 7.84 -12.31
C SER A 62 -22.45 8.04 -11.53
N GLY A 63 -22.37 8.21 -10.21
CA GLY A 63 -23.48 8.37 -9.29
C GLY A 63 -23.68 7.12 -8.43
N GLY A 64 -23.91 7.34 -7.13
CA GLY A 64 -24.21 6.28 -6.17
C GLY A 64 -22.99 5.61 -5.54
N GLU A 65 -21.77 5.94 -5.96
CA GLU A 65 -20.54 5.41 -5.36
C GLU A 65 -20.30 6.00 -3.96
N THR A 66 -19.69 5.22 -3.07
CA THR A 66 -19.15 5.72 -1.81
C THR A 66 -17.64 5.81 -1.92
N VAL A 67 -17.07 6.91 -1.43
CA VAL A 67 -15.63 7.16 -1.43
C VAL A 67 -15.14 7.33 -0.01
N ALA A 68 -14.07 6.63 0.32
CA ALA A 68 -13.33 6.84 1.56
C ALA A 68 -12.15 7.78 1.31
N THR A 69 -11.99 8.73 2.22
CA THR A 69 -10.81 9.58 2.32
C THR A 69 -9.90 9.01 3.39
N VAL A 70 -8.63 8.74 3.05
CA VAL A 70 -7.67 8.08 3.94
C VAL A 70 -6.48 8.99 4.19
N ALA A 71 -6.10 9.14 5.47
CA ALA A 71 -4.97 9.97 5.90
C ALA A 71 -3.62 9.25 5.69
N LEU A 72 -3.22 9.12 4.44
CA LEU A 72 -1.88 8.73 4.00
C LEU A 72 -1.71 9.19 2.54
N GLY A 73 -0.69 10.03 2.29
CA GLY A 73 -0.44 10.60 0.97
C GLY A 73 0.99 10.38 0.47
N TYR A 74 1.35 11.09 -0.59
CA TYR A 74 2.68 10.91 -1.19
C TYR A 74 3.81 11.49 -0.33
N ALA A 75 3.52 12.43 0.56
CA ALA A 75 4.53 12.92 1.48
C ALA A 75 4.83 11.91 2.58
N ASP A 76 3.92 10.96 2.84
CA ASP A 76 4.14 9.82 3.75
C ASP A 76 4.83 8.63 3.07
N GLY A 77 5.04 8.72 1.76
CA GLY A 77 5.78 7.72 0.97
C GLY A 77 4.94 6.90 0.00
N LEU A 78 3.62 7.11 -0.08
CA LEU A 78 2.79 6.44 -1.10
C LEU A 78 3.06 7.04 -2.49
N PRO A 79 3.61 6.29 -3.47
CA PRO A 79 3.96 6.89 -4.75
C PRO A 79 2.71 7.42 -5.46
N ARG A 80 2.77 8.63 -6.05
CA ARG A 80 1.63 9.18 -6.83
C ARG A 80 1.21 8.28 -7.99
N ALA A 81 2.17 7.55 -8.58
CA ALA A 81 1.93 6.57 -9.64
C ALA A 81 1.12 5.34 -9.17
N TYR A 82 0.92 5.19 -7.85
CA TYR A 82 0.10 4.12 -7.28
C TYR A 82 -1.41 4.37 -7.41
N SER A 83 -1.84 5.54 -7.92
CA SER A 83 -3.24 5.75 -8.33
C SER A 83 -3.73 4.59 -9.21
N GLY A 84 -4.95 4.10 -8.94
CA GLY A 84 -5.52 2.91 -9.55
C GLY A 84 -5.02 1.57 -8.99
N GLY A 85 -4.12 1.57 -8.00
CA GLY A 85 -3.78 0.40 -7.20
C GLY A 85 -4.86 0.08 -6.16
N TYR A 86 -4.53 -0.76 -5.17
CA TYR A 86 -5.48 -1.18 -4.13
C TYR A 86 -4.97 -0.87 -2.73
N ILE A 87 -5.90 -0.73 -1.78
CA ILE A 87 -5.69 -0.74 -0.32
C ILE A 87 -6.71 -1.70 0.30
N LEU A 88 -6.49 -2.14 1.54
CA LEU A 88 -7.44 -3.00 2.26
C LEU A 88 -8.22 -2.21 3.29
N ILE A 89 -9.55 -2.27 3.22
CA ILE A 89 -10.46 -1.73 4.25
C ILE A 89 -11.54 -2.77 4.54
N GLY A 90 -11.68 -3.16 5.81
CA GLY A 90 -12.64 -4.20 6.21
C GLY A 90 -12.35 -5.59 5.63
N GLY A 91 -11.08 -5.90 5.34
CA GLY A 91 -10.64 -7.17 4.76
C GLY A 91 -10.95 -7.31 3.27
N LYS A 92 -11.25 -6.20 2.57
CA LYS A 92 -11.55 -6.16 1.14
C LYS A 92 -10.60 -5.22 0.42
N ARG A 93 -10.17 -5.60 -0.79
CA ARG A 93 -9.45 -4.72 -1.72
C ARG A 93 -10.36 -3.58 -2.17
N ARG A 94 -9.90 -2.35 -1.99
CA ARG A 94 -10.56 -1.11 -2.40
C ARG A 94 -9.63 -0.34 -3.32
N LYS A 95 -10.10 0.02 -4.52
CA LYS A 95 -9.27 0.70 -5.50
C LYS A 95 -8.97 2.12 -5.05
N VAL A 96 -7.72 2.56 -5.19
CA VAL A 96 -7.32 3.96 -5.02
C VAL A 96 -7.79 4.75 -6.24
N ILE A 97 -8.63 5.74 -6.03
CA ILE A 97 -9.25 6.55 -7.10
C ILE A 97 -8.77 8.00 -7.04
N GLY A 98 -8.79 8.66 -8.19
CA GLY A 98 -8.25 10.01 -8.36
C GLY A 98 -6.74 10.07 -8.10
N ARG A 99 -6.21 11.30 -8.09
CA ARG A 99 -4.80 11.54 -7.79
C ARG A 99 -4.56 11.49 -6.29
N ILE A 100 -3.50 10.79 -5.89
CA ILE A 100 -2.98 10.83 -4.51
C ILE A 100 -2.48 12.24 -4.19
N CYS A 101 -2.95 12.77 -3.05
CA CYS A 101 -2.60 14.10 -2.52
C CYS A 101 -1.40 14.02 -1.56
N MET A 102 -0.97 15.17 -1.05
CA MET A 102 0.23 15.25 -0.20
C MET A 102 0.11 14.39 1.05
N ASP A 103 -1.00 14.53 1.79
CA ASP A 103 -1.20 13.90 3.10
C ASP A 103 -2.41 12.95 3.12
N MET A 104 -3.02 12.68 1.97
CA MET A 104 -4.23 11.86 1.87
C MET A 104 -4.41 11.23 0.48
N CYS A 105 -5.20 10.17 0.43
CA CYS A 105 -5.68 9.57 -0.81
C CYS A 105 -7.18 9.24 -0.71
N PHE A 106 -7.74 8.77 -1.82
CA PHE A 106 -9.14 8.38 -1.91
C PHE A 106 -9.25 6.94 -2.40
N SER A 107 -10.23 6.21 -1.89
CA SER A 107 -10.54 4.87 -2.36
C SER A 107 -12.03 4.66 -2.56
N GLU A 108 -12.36 3.70 -3.39
CA GLU A 108 -13.69 3.10 -3.39
C GLU A 108 -14.04 2.62 -1.97
N ALA A 109 -15.32 2.71 -1.62
CA ALA A 109 -15.87 2.27 -0.36
C ALA A 109 -17.32 1.82 -0.54
N ASP A 110 -17.88 1.23 0.51
CA ASP A 110 -19.31 0.92 0.62
C ASP A 110 -19.79 1.33 2.03
N GLU A 111 -21.05 1.07 2.35
CA GLU A 111 -21.69 1.43 3.61
C GLU A 111 -21.05 0.78 4.85
N SER A 112 -20.22 -0.25 4.68
CA SER A 112 -19.50 -0.88 5.79
C SER A 112 -18.30 -0.07 6.24
N VAL A 113 -17.76 0.81 5.38
CA VAL A 113 -16.59 1.64 5.67
C VAL A 113 -17.00 2.90 6.40
N LYS A 114 -16.34 3.18 7.52
CA LYS A 114 -16.63 4.33 8.40
C LYS A 114 -15.37 5.10 8.74
N ALA A 115 -15.54 6.36 9.12
CA ALA A 115 -14.45 7.14 9.70
C ALA A 115 -13.92 6.42 10.96
N GLY A 116 -12.59 6.37 11.08
CA GLY A 116 -11.88 5.62 12.11
C GLY A 116 -11.37 4.24 11.65
N ASP A 117 -11.93 3.68 10.58
CA ASP A 117 -11.51 2.37 10.08
C ASP A 117 -10.04 2.38 9.63
N THR A 118 -9.39 1.22 9.80
CA THR A 118 -8.00 1.01 9.38
C THR A 118 -7.96 0.69 7.89
N ALA A 119 -7.18 1.46 7.15
CA ALA A 119 -6.85 1.21 5.75
C ALA A 119 -5.41 0.72 5.62
N VAL A 120 -5.21 -0.54 5.19
CA VAL A 120 -3.87 -1.14 5.02
C VAL A 120 -3.37 -0.91 3.61
N PHE A 121 -2.20 -0.27 3.49
CA PHE A 121 -1.54 0.04 2.22
C PHE A 121 -0.48 -1.00 1.85
N LEU A 122 0.12 -1.65 2.85
CA LEU A 122 1.08 -2.74 2.72
C LEU A 122 0.88 -3.67 3.91
N GLY A 123 0.76 -4.97 3.68
CA GLY A 123 0.51 -5.98 4.72
C GLY A 123 -0.84 -6.67 4.55
N ARG A 124 -1.32 -7.31 5.62
CA ARG A 124 -2.52 -8.17 5.62
C ARG A 124 -3.70 -7.55 6.33
N GLN A 125 -4.90 -7.84 5.83
CA GLN A 125 -6.16 -7.58 6.53
C GLN A 125 -7.16 -8.69 6.19
N GLY A 126 -7.49 -9.53 7.18
CA GLY A 126 -8.27 -10.74 6.93
C GLY A 126 -7.52 -11.72 6.02
N ASN A 127 -8.18 -12.16 4.94
CA ASN A 127 -7.60 -13.09 3.96
C ASN A 127 -6.90 -12.37 2.79
N GLU A 128 -6.92 -11.04 2.76
CA GLU A 128 -6.29 -10.23 1.73
C GLU A 128 -4.91 -9.73 2.18
N GLU A 129 -4.02 -9.57 1.21
CA GLU A 129 -2.66 -9.06 1.41
C GLU A 129 -2.28 -8.11 0.27
N ILE A 130 -1.57 -7.04 0.60
CA ILE A 130 -0.89 -6.18 -0.38
C ILE A 130 0.60 -6.21 -0.09
N THR A 131 1.39 -6.67 -1.06
CA THR A 131 2.84 -6.82 -0.89
C THR A 131 3.63 -5.65 -1.49
N ALA A 132 4.89 -5.49 -1.06
CA ALA A 132 5.80 -4.55 -1.69
C ALA A 132 6.02 -4.85 -3.19
N GLU A 133 6.03 -6.12 -3.63
CA GLU A 133 6.07 -6.49 -5.05
C GLU A 133 4.88 -5.97 -5.84
N GLU A 134 3.67 -6.03 -5.27
CA GLU A 134 2.47 -5.57 -5.93
C GLU A 134 2.55 -4.05 -6.18
N ILE A 135 2.91 -3.29 -5.16
CA ILE A 135 3.09 -1.84 -5.26
C ILE A 135 4.21 -1.52 -6.25
N ALA A 136 5.36 -2.19 -6.12
CA ALA A 136 6.52 -1.98 -6.98
C ALA A 136 6.20 -2.22 -8.46
N ARG A 137 5.48 -3.30 -8.76
CA ARG A 137 5.03 -3.61 -10.13
C ARG A 137 4.12 -2.54 -10.68
N LYS A 138 3.18 -2.01 -9.88
CA LYS A 138 2.25 -0.97 -10.31
C LYS A 138 2.95 0.34 -10.66
N VAL A 139 4.01 0.68 -9.94
CA VAL A 139 4.71 1.99 -10.08
C VAL A 139 6.00 1.91 -10.88
N GLY A 140 6.41 0.71 -11.33
CA GLY A 140 7.57 0.50 -12.19
C GLY A 140 8.91 0.50 -11.43
N THR A 141 8.96 -0.08 -10.24
CA THR A 141 10.18 -0.16 -9.41
C THR A 141 10.36 -1.56 -8.79
N ILE A 142 11.20 -1.68 -7.77
CA ILE A 142 11.50 -2.88 -6.98
C ILE A 142 10.98 -2.77 -5.54
N PRO A 143 10.72 -3.89 -4.84
CA PRO A 143 10.22 -3.89 -3.46
C PRO A 143 11.07 -3.05 -2.49
N TYR A 144 12.39 -3.01 -2.68
CA TYR A 144 13.30 -2.25 -1.82
C TYR A 144 12.95 -0.76 -1.78
N GLU A 145 12.63 -0.16 -2.94
CA GLU A 145 12.27 1.27 -3.02
C GLU A 145 10.93 1.56 -2.34
N ILE A 146 9.99 0.61 -2.38
CA ILE A 146 8.71 0.74 -1.68
C ILE A 146 8.93 0.72 -0.17
N LEU A 147 9.71 -0.25 0.33
CA LEU A 147 9.94 -0.44 1.77
C LEU A 147 10.64 0.77 2.41
N VAL A 148 11.62 1.36 1.72
CA VAL A 148 12.34 2.54 2.23
C VAL A 148 11.64 3.87 1.92
N GLY A 149 10.57 3.85 1.10
CA GLY A 149 9.87 5.05 0.65
C GLY A 149 8.97 5.68 1.71
N PHE A 150 8.48 4.88 2.67
CA PHE A 150 7.60 5.35 3.73
C PHE A 150 8.34 6.24 4.74
N LYS A 151 7.79 7.43 4.99
CA LYS A 151 8.39 8.51 5.80
C LYS A 151 7.29 9.27 6.53
N ARG A 152 7.63 10.07 7.55
CA ARG A 152 6.68 10.83 8.41
C ARG A 152 5.67 9.98 9.20
N ILE A 153 5.60 8.67 8.96
CA ILE A 153 4.76 7.74 9.72
C ILE A 153 5.49 7.26 11.00
N PRO A 154 4.84 7.27 12.17
CA PRO A 154 5.43 6.74 13.39
C PRO A 154 5.50 5.21 13.33
N LEU A 155 6.61 4.65 13.81
CA LEU A 155 6.74 3.21 13.97
C LEU A 155 6.02 2.76 15.25
N ILE A 156 5.12 1.80 15.13
CA ILE A 156 4.47 1.13 16.25
C ILE A 156 5.18 -0.21 16.43
N ARG A 157 5.60 -0.51 17.67
CA ARG A 157 6.24 -1.77 18.06
C ARG A 157 5.29 -2.62 18.88
#